data_AF-A0A852TZN7-F1
#
_entry.id   AF-A0A852TZN7-F1
#
_cell.length_a   1.000
_cell.length_b   1.000
_cell.length_c   1.000
_cell.angle_alpha   90.00
_cell.angle_beta   90.00
_cell.angle_gamma   90.00
#
_symmetry.space_group_name_H-M   'P 1'
#
loop_
_entity.id
_entity.type
_entity.pdbx_description
1 polymer ?
#
loop_
_entity_poly.entity_id
_entity_poly.type
_entity_poly.pdbx_seq_one_letter_code
_entity_poly.pdbx_strand_id
1 'polypeptide(L)'
;MGRRGDLFFRRLHLLRGSPEERRYRRERVRLVIKTVVAAVIAWLAAMHLPGAANPYFAPLGAVMSIYPTAARSVNEAALYVGGFLVGAAIAIPVGMLVGANTLGIAVTLLLALAVSSWRRLGDQSAQVSFTALFVLLFGGDQAWQYTVPRLADLGVGIAVGLIVNVAVYPPLYLRSADRVLAALGVDTAAALTELAQVVSDPERGWTTWSHRDDQMTRSARGARSAFDQAYESLHWNSRALLARRRTPLPYSSDIAVIEQVVALTRGIGQTLREALYNEEGSTSSVNREFRGLYAGVLRRIAPLLPELAADAPHGRGPDTGAAWDAQHEMEAGVARRREASDVADTEHRLAWLTRRILRELDHQRQEYESGEKSRRRR
;
A
#
# COMPACT_ATOMS: atom_id res chain seq x y z
N MET A 1 -49.45 -17.40 12.16
CA MET A 1 -48.74 -18.00 11.00
C MET A 1 -48.20 -16.91 10.08
N GLY A 2 -47.30 -16.09 10.62
CA GLY A 2 -46.61 -15.00 9.92
C GLY A 2 -45.27 -14.76 10.62
N ARG A 3 -44.31 -14.15 9.91
CA ARG A 3 -42.94 -13.80 10.36
C ARG A 3 -41.82 -14.86 10.25
N ARG A 4 -41.75 -15.66 9.17
CA ARG A 4 -40.49 -16.37 8.84
C ARG A 4 -40.04 -16.31 7.37
N GLY A 5 -40.85 -15.76 6.45
CA GLY A 5 -40.50 -15.66 5.02
C GLY A 5 -39.71 -14.41 4.60
N ASP A 6 -39.78 -13.31 5.34
CA ASP A 6 -39.23 -12.01 4.90
C ASP A 6 -37.73 -11.79 5.20
N LEU A 7 -37.11 -12.67 5.98
CA LEU A 7 -35.69 -12.53 6.35
C LEU A 7 -34.73 -13.09 5.30
N PHE A 8 -35.21 -13.82 4.29
CA PHE A 8 -34.37 -14.37 3.24
C PHE A 8 -34.15 -13.38 2.07
N PHE A 9 -35.17 -12.59 1.72
CA PHE A 9 -35.08 -11.62 0.62
C PHE A 9 -34.43 -10.28 1.01
N ARG A 10 -34.41 -9.92 2.31
CA ARG A 10 -33.77 -8.69 2.77
C ARG A 10 -32.23 -8.73 2.77
N ARG A 11 -31.64 -9.91 2.55
CA ARG A 11 -30.16 -10.11 2.52
C ARG A 11 -29.53 -9.96 1.12
N LEU A 12 -30.33 -9.73 0.08
CA LEU A 12 -29.82 -9.58 -1.31
C LEU A 12 -29.56 -8.14 -1.75
N HIS A 13 -29.94 -7.13 -0.95
CA HIS A 13 -29.60 -5.73 -1.22
C HIS A 13 -28.20 -5.30 -0.75
N LEU A 14 -27.47 -6.16 -0.04
CA LEU A 14 -26.10 -5.89 0.43
C LEU A 14 -25.00 -6.26 -0.58
N LEU A 15 -25.36 -6.74 -1.78
CA LEU A 15 -24.39 -6.99 -2.87
C LEU A 15 -24.33 -5.85 -3.89
N ARG A 16 -24.76 -4.64 -3.51
CA ARG A 16 -24.29 -3.42 -4.16
C ARG A 16 -22.96 -3.03 -3.53
N GLY A 17 -21.93 -3.84 -3.82
CA GLY A 17 -20.57 -3.54 -3.39
C GLY A 17 -20.23 -2.08 -3.72
N SER A 18 -19.53 -1.43 -2.81
CA SER A 18 -19.14 -0.03 -2.94
C SER A 18 -18.47 0.21 -4.31
N PRO A 19 -18.48 1.44 -4.84
CA PRO A 19 -17.79 1.76 -6.10
C PRO A 19 -16.33 1.23 -6.13
N GLU A 20 -15.69 1.15 -4.96
CA GLU A 20 -14.35 0.63 -4.74
C GLU A 20 -14.28 -0.90 -4.89
N GLU A 21 -15.19 -1.66 -4.28
CA GLU A 21 -15.24 -3.13 -4.43
C GLU A 21 -15.51 -3.56 -5.88
N ARG A 22 -16.39 -2.83 -6.57
CA ARG A 22 -16.69 -3.08 -8.00
C ARG A 22 -15.45 -2.89 -8.86
N ARG A 23 -14.60 -1.94 -8.48
CA ARG A 23 -13.39 -1.62 -9.22
C ARG A 23 -12.25 -2.58 -8.93
N TYR A 24 -12.00 -2.90 -7.66
CA TYR A 24 -11.04 -3.95 -7.28
C TYR A 24 -11.36 -5.26 -8.01
N ARG A 25 -12.65 -5.62 -8.08
CA ARG A 25 -13.11 -6.78 -8.85
C ARG A 25 -12.80 -6.66 -10.35
N ARG A 26 -13.01 -5.50 -10.97
CA ARG A 26 -12.67 -5.27 -12.38
C ARG A 26 -11.16 -5.36 -12.64
N GLU A 27 -10.34 -4.81 -11.76
CA GLU A 27 -8.88 -4.87 -11.88
C GLU A 27 -8.38 -6.32 -11.73
N ARG A 28 -8.91 -7.05 -10.75
CA ARG A 28 -8.62 -8.47 -10.55
C ARG A 28 -9.06 -9.33 -11.72
N VAL A 29 -10.27 -9.10 -12.27
CA VAL A 29 -10.76 -9.81 -13.46
C VAL A 29 -9.88 -9.54 -14.68
N ARG A 30 -9.45 -8.29 -14.88
CA ARG A 30 -8.52 -7.95 -15.97
C ARG A 30 -7.19 -8.69 -15.84
N LEU A 31 -6.65 -8.77 -14.62
CA LEU A 31 -5.43 -9.51 -14.35
C LEU A 31 -5.62 -11.00 -14.67
N VAL A 32 -6.71 -11.61 -14.21
CA VAL A 32 -7.03 -13.01 -14.51
C VAL A 32 -7.12 -13.27 -16.02
N ILE A 33 -7.88 -12.45 -16.76
CA ILE A 33 -8.02 -12.59 -18.22
C ILE A 33 -6.66 -12.50 -18.90
N LYS A 34 -5.84 -11.53 -18.50
CA LYS A 34 -4.50 -11.33 -19.03
C LYS A 34 -3.58 -12.52 -18.76
N THR A 35 -3.63 -13.06 -17.55
CA THR A 35 -2.90 -14.26 -17.15
C THR A 35 -3.31 -15.46 -18.00
N VAL A 36 -4.61 -15.66 -18.21
CA VAL A 36 -5.14 -16.75 -19.06
C VAL A 36 -4.67 -16.59 -20.51
N VAL A 37 -4.79 -15.38 -21.08
CA VAL A 37 -4.35 -15.10 -22.45
C VAL A 37 -2.86 -15.39 -22.62
N ALA A 38 -2.01 -14.95 -21.69
CA ALA A 38 -0.59 -15.22 -21.74
C ALA A 38 -0.27 -16.71 -21.62
N ALA A 39 -0.93 -17.42 -20.71
CA ALA A 39 -0.73 -18.85 -20.53
C ALA A 39 -1.09 -19.64 -21.81
N VAL A 40 -2.19 -19.27 -22.47
CA VAL A 40 -2.62 -19.88 -23.74
C VAL A 40 -1.62 -19.57 -24.86
N ILE A 41 -1.18 -18.31 -25.00
CA ILE A 41 -0.17 -17.94 -26.02
C ILE A 41 1.15 -18.69 -25.75
N ALA A 42 1.58 -18.80 -24.50
CA ALA A 42 2.79 -19.50 -24.12
C ALA A 42 2.73 -20.99 -24.45
N TRP A 43 1.60 -21.63 -24.16
CA TRP A 43 1.34 -23.01 -24.52
C TRP A 43 1.43 -23.22 -26.05
N LEU A 44 0.72 -22.39 -26.83
CA LEU A 44 0.74 -22.47 -28.29
C LEU A 44 2.13 -22.21 -28.87
N ALA A 45 2.85 -21.22 -28.34
CA ALA A 45 4.22 -20.94 -28.75
C ALA A 45 5.15 -22.12 -28.45
N ALA A 46 5.00 -22.75 -27.29
CA ALA A 46 5.85 -23.85 -26.85
C ALA A 46 5.59 -25.15 -27.62
N MET A 47 4.39 -25.35 -28.19
CA MET A 47 4.11 -26.47 -29.09
C MET A 47 4.98 -26.47 -30.36
N HIS A 48 5.55 -25.33 -30.73
CA HIS A 48 6.46 -25.23 -31.88
C HIS A 48 7.93 -25.49 -31.51
N LEU A 49 8.26 -25.75 -30.25
CA LEU A 49 9.62 -26.10 -29.86
C LEU A 49 9.96 -27.56 -30.20
N PRO A 50 11.20 -27.85 -30.62
CA PRO A 50 11.65 -29.22 -30.83
C PRO A 50 11.57 -30.03 -29.52
N GLY A 51 10.91 -31.19 -29.54
CA GLY A 51 10.76 -32.06 -28.37
C GLY A 51 9.53 -31.80 -27.49
N ALA A 52 8.61 -30.92 -27.91
CA ALA A 52 7.41 -30.56 -27.17
C ALA A 52 6.30 -31.64 -27.25
N ALA A 53 6.48 -32.79 -26.60
CA ALA A 53 5.39 -33.77 -26.48
C ALA A 53 4.23 -33.24 -25.61
N ASN A 54 4.54 -32.39 -24.60
CA ASN A 54 3.57 -31.71 -23.72
C ASN A 54 4.25 -30.53 -22.99
N PRO A 55 4.15 -29.27 -23.46
CA PRO A 55 4.90 -28.14 -22.91
C PRO A 55 4.21 -27.48 -21.69
N TYR A 56 3.87 -28.24 -20.65
CA TYR A 56 3.08 -27.74 -19.52
C TYR A 56 3.81 -26.72 -18.62
N PHE A 57 5.14 -26.61 -18.69
CA PHE A 57 5.89 -25.57 -17.98
C PHE A 57 5.77 -24.19 -18.64
N ALA A 58 5.41 -24.12 -19.92
CA ALA A 58 5.21 -22.84 -20.63
C ALA A 58 4.02 -22.03 -20.10
N PRO A 59 2.78 -22.57 -20.01
CA PRO A 59 1.69 -21.83 -19.39
C PRO A 59 1.99 -21.52 -17.91
N LEU A 60 2.65 -22.43 -17.18
CA LEU A 60 3.04 -22.19 -15.79
C LEU A 60 3.99 -20.99 -15.67
N GLY A 61 5.04 -20.93 -16.50
CA GLY A 61 5.97 -19.81 -16.56
C GLY A 61 5.30 -18.47 -16.91
N ALA A 62 4.33 -18.50 -17.82
CA ALA A 62 3.55 -17.31 -18.17
C ALA A 62 2.68 -16.81 -17.00
N VAL A 63 2.05 -17.73 -16.24
CA VAL A 63 1.29 -17.36 -15.04
C VAL A 63 2.22 -16.75 -13.98
N MET A 64 3.38 -17.37 -13.76
CA MET A 64 4.37 -16.95 -12.76
C MET A 64 5.17 -15.71 -13.16
N SER A 65 4.91 -15.12 -14.32
CA SER A 65 5.54 -13.87 -14.79
C SER A 65 4.54 -12.74 -15.00
N ILE A 66 3.28 -12.91 -14.56
CA ILE A 66 2.27 -11.85 -14.62
C ILE A 66 1.98 -11.33 -13.22
N TYR A 67 2.63 -10.23 -12.91
CA TYR A 67 2.38 -9.44 -11.71
C TYR A 67 1.85 -8.05 -12.08
N PRO A 68 1.21 -7.36 -11.12
CA PRO A 68 0.81 -5.96 -11.23
C PRO A 68 1.85 -5.05 -11.90
N THR A 69 3.13 -5.18 -11.57
CA THR A 69 4.20 -4.33 -12.12
C THR A 69 5.15 -5.16 -12.97
N ALA A 70 5.73 -4.55 -14.00
CA ALA A 70 6.74 -5.20 -14.83
C ALA A 70 8.00 -5.53 -14.02
N ALA A 71 8.39 -4.65 -13.09
CA ALA A 71 9.53 -4.85 -12.19
C ALA A 71 9.36 -6.12 -11.35
N ARG A 72 8.22 -6.20 -10.65
CA ARG A 72 7.88 -7.37 -9.84
C ARG A 72 7.77 -8.61 -10.71
N SER A 73 7.17 -8.51 -11.90
CA SER A 73 7.11 -9.63 -12.84
C SER A 73 8.48 -10.18 -13.22
N VAL A 74 9.45 -9.31 -13.50
CA VAL A 74 10.81 -9.72 -13.83
C VAL A 74 11.52 -10.32 -12.62
N ASN A 75 11.41 -9.68 -11.45
CA ASN A 75 12.04 -10.16 -10.22
C ASN A 75 11.49 -11.53 -9.80
N GLU A 76 10.16 -11.66 -9.74
CA GLU A 76 9.49 -12.92 -9.38
C GLU A 76 9.76 -14.02 -10.42
N ALA A 77 9.85 -13.68 -11.71
CA ALA A 77 10.25 -14.63 -12.75
C ALA A 77 11.72 -15.08 -12.57
N ALA A 78 12.63 -14.16 -12.23
CA ALA A 78 14.03 -14.50 -11.97
C ALA A 78 14.17 -15.37 -10.72
N LEU A 79 13.45 -15.06 -9.65
CA LEU A 79 13.37 -15.89 -8.44
C LEU A 79 12.76 -17.27 -8.75
N TYR A 80 11.74 -17.33 -9.61
CA TYR A 80 11.13 -18.58 -10.05
C TYR A 80 12.13 -19.46 -10.81
N VAL A 81 12.86 -18.89 -11.78
CA VAL A 81 13.91 -19.60 -12.53
C VAL A 81 15.03 -20.03 -11.59
N GLY A 82 15.47 -19.17 -10.67
CA GLY A 82 16.47 -19.50 -9.66
C GLY A 82 16.02 -20.67 -8.78
N GLY A 83 14.78 -20.64 -8.30
CA GLY A 83 14.20 -21.72 -7.50
C GLY A 83 14.10 -23.04 -8.28
N PHE A 84 13.72 -22.96 -9.56
CA PHE A 84 13.71 -24.12 -10.45
C PHE A 84 15.10 -24.72 -10.62
N LEU A 85 16.11 -23.89 -10.91
CA LEU A 85 17.49 -24.34 -11.10
C LEU A 85 18.08 -24.96 -9.83
N VAL A 86 17.83 -24.36 -8.67
CA VAL A 86 18.26 -24.90 -7.37
C VAL A 86 17.58 -26.24 -7.10
N GLY A 87 16.26 -26.36 -7.34
CA GLY A 87 15.55 -27.61 -7.17
C GLY A 87 16.08 -28.71 -8.09
N ALA A 88 16.32 -28.39 -9.36
CA ALA A 88 16.94 -29.32 -10.31
C ALA A 88 18.37 -29.72 -9.89
N ALA A 89 19.19 -28.77 -9.42
CA ALA A 89 20.55 -29.03 -8.96
C ALA A 89 20.60 -29.98 -7.75
N ILE A 90 19.55 -30.00 -6.92
CA ILE A 90 19.40 -30.96 -5.82
C ILE A 90 18.91 -32.31 -6.36
N ALA A 91 17.89 -32.31 -7.22
CA ALA A 91 17.23 -33.54 -7.66
C ALA A 91 18.07 -34.38 -8.62
N ILE A 92 18.84 -33.77 -9.51
CA ILE A 92 19.68 -34.48 -10.48
C ILE A 92 20.68 -35.44 -9.80
N PRO A 93 21.53 -35.00 -8.84
CA PRO A 93 22.46 -35.91 -8.18
C PRO A 93 21.73 -36.98 -7.34
N VAL A 94 20.62 -36.65 -6.68
CA VAL A 94 19.85 -37.65 -5.92
C VAL A 94 19.22 -38.69 -6.86
N GLY A 95 18.68 -38.26 -8.00
CA GLY A 95 18.14 -39.15 -9.02
C GLY A 95 19.18 -40.12 -9.59
N MET A 96 20.41 -39.64 -9.81
CA MET A 96 21.51 -40.47 -10.32
C MET A 96 22.10 -41.41 -9.26
N LEU A 97 22.22 -40.98 -8.01
CA LEU A 97 22.93 -41.74 -6.96
C LEU A 97 22.00 -42.65 -6.14
N VAL A 98 20.77 -42.21 -5.90
CA VAL A 98 19.79 -42.88 -5.02
C VAL A 98 18.61 -43.44 -5.81
N GLY A 99 18.23 -42.76 -6.89
CA GLY A 99 17.05 -43.09 -7.69
C GLY A 99 15.75 -42.53 -7.13
N ALA A 100 14.69 -42.58 -7.93
CA ALA A 100 13.34 -42.11 -7.59
C ALA A 100 12.56 -43.10 -6.71
N ASN A 101 13.13 -43.47 -5.57
CA ASN A 101 12.52 -44.34 -4.56
C ASN A 101 12.18 -43.57 -3.28
N THR A 102 11.59 -44.25 -2.28
CA THR A 102 11.20 -43.65 -0.99
C THR A 102 12.36 -42.90 -0.33
N LEU A 103 13.58 -43.45 -0.40
CA LEU A 103 14.77 -42.84 0.19
C LEU A 103 15.21 -41.60 -0.60
N GLY A 104 15.20 -41.66 -1.94
CA GLY A 104 15.49 -40.52 -2.81
C GLY A 104 14.52 -39.36 -2.60
N ILE A 105 13.22 -39.65 -2.41
CA ILE A 105 12.19 -38.66 -2.09
C ILE A 105 12.50 -38.00 -0.75
N ALA A 106 12.76 -38.81 0.30
CA ALA A 106 13.06 -38.30 1.64
C ALA A 106 14.30 -37.39 1.64
N VAL A 107 15.38 -37.83 1.00
CA VAL A 107 16.63 -37.05 0.88
C VAL A 107 16.41 -35.77 0.09
N THR A 108 15.73 -35.84 -1.06
CA THR A 108 15.46 -34.66 -1.90
C THR A 108 14.63 -33.62 -1.17
N LEU A 109 13.56 -34.04 -0.49
CA LEU A 109 12.72 -33.13 0.28
C LEU A 109 13.49 -32.51 1.45
N LEU A 110 14.28 -33.30 2.17
CA LEU A 110 15.11 -32.81 3.27
C LEU A 110 16.06 -31.71 2.78
N LEU A 111 16.80 -31.96 1.70
CA LEU A 111 17.74 -30.99 1.12
C LEU A 111 17.01 -29.77 0.56
N ALA A 112 15.93 -29.96 -0.20
CA ALA A 112 15.21 -28.87 -0.82
C ALA A 112 14.53 -27.97 0.21
N LEU A 113 13.93 -28.53 1.27
CA LEU A 113 13.33 -27.74 2.35
C LEU A 113 14.38 -27.03 3.20
N ALA A 114 15.52 -27.68 3.46
CA ALA A 114 16.65 -27.04 4.14
C ALA A 114 17.12 -25.80 3.36
N VAL A 115 17.27 -25.90 2.04
CA VAL A 115 17.64 -24.76 1.17
C VAL A 115 16.52 -23.74 1.07
N SER A 116 15.26 -24.18 1.00
CA SER A 116 14.08 -23.30 0.93
C SER A 116 13.91 -22.42 2.18
N SER A 117 14.44 -22.86 3.33
CA SER A 117 14.41 -22.09 4.57
C SER A 117 15.29 -20.83 4.55
N TRP A 118 16.11 -20.65 3.51
CA TRP A 118 16.95 -19.47 3.36
C TRP A 118 16.12 -18.22 3.01
N ARG A 119 16.12 -17.22 3.89
CA ARG A 119 15.36 -15.94 3.76
C ARG A 119 15.54 -15.19 2.43
N ARG A 120 16.57 -15.50 1.63
CA ARG A 120 16.83 -14.84 0.33
C ARG A 120 15.93 -15.32 -0.81
N LEU A 121 15.23 -16.45 -0.67
CA LEU A 121 14.35 -16.99 -1.72
C LEU A 121 12.94 -16.36 -1.75
N GLY A 122 12.56 -15.64 -0.70
CA GLY A 122 11.28 -14.89 -0.64
C GLY A 122 10.05 -15.78 -0.86
N ASP A 123 9.06 -15.22 -1.57
CA ASP A 123 7.76 -15.85 -1.87
C ASP A 123 7.89 -17.13 -2.74
N GLN A 124 9.01 -17.30 -3.44
CA GLN A 124 9.27 -18.43 -4.35
C GLN A 124 10.02 -19.60 -3.70
N SER A 125 10.26 -19.57 -2.39
CA SER A 125 10.94 -20.64 -1.65
C SER A 125 10.29 -22.01 -1.84
N ALA A 126 8.95 -22.07 -1.83
CA ALA A 126 8.20 -23.32 -2.05
C ALA A 126 8.45 -23.96 -3.43
N GLN A 127 8.85 -23.16 -4.42
CA GLN A 127 9.13 -23.63 -5.78
C GLN A 127 10.34 -24.55 -5.84
N VAL A 128 11.33 -24.37 -4.95
CA VAL A 128 12.55 -25.20 -4.90
C VAL A 128 12.18 -26.65 -4.59
N SER A 129 11.42 -26.86 -3.50
CA SER A 129 10.95 -28.20 -3.10
C SER A 129 10.02 -28.81 -4.13
N PHE A 130 9.10 -28.01 -4.70
CA PHE A 130 8.22 -28.48 -5.77
C PHE A 130 9.03 -28.97 -6.97
N THR A 131 9.97 -28.16 -7.46
CA THR A 131 10.79 -28.50 -8.64
C THR A 131 11.68 -29.71 -8.36
N ALA A 132 12.34 -29.76 -7.19
CA ALA A 132 13.22 -30.86 -6.83
C ALA A 132 12.48 -32.20 -6.83
N LEU A 133 11.27 -32.22 -6.24
CA LEU A 133 10.46 -33.43 -6.23
C LEU A 133 10.00 -33.81 -7.64
N PHE A 134 9.59 -32.83 -8.44
CA PHE A 134 9.13 -33.05 -9.81
C PHE A 134 10.24 -33.61 -10.71
N VAL A 135 11.43 -33.03 -10.65
CA VAL A 135 12.61 -33.49 -11.39
C VAL A 135 13.02 -34.90 -10.95
N LEU A 136 12.97 -35.21 -9.65
CA LEU A 136 13.27 -36.55 -9.17
C LEU A 136 12.23 -37.58 -9.66
N LEU A 137 10.94 -37.31 -9.47
CA LEU A 137 9.88 -38.30 -9.76
C LEU A 137 9.71 -38.57 -11.25
N PHE A 138 9.73 -37.52 -12.07
CA PHE A 138 9.50 -37.66 -13.51
C PHE A 138 10.79 -37.83 -14.30
N GLY A 139 11.91 -37.35 -13.78
CA GLY A 139 13.21 -37.47 -14.42
C GLY A 139 13.99 -38.71 -13.99
N GLY A 140 13.83 -39.17 -12.74
CA GLY A 140 14.50 -40.37 -12.24
C GLY A 140 16.02 -40.33 -12.42
N ASP A 141 16.56 -41.39 -13.02
CA ASP A 141 17.96 -41.53 -13.43
C ASP A 141 18.33 -40.65 -14.64
N GLN A 142 17.35 -40.27 -15.45
CA GLN A 142 17.47 -39.39 -16.61
C GLN A 142 17.06 -37.93 -16.29
N ALA A 143 17.22 -37.51 -15.03
CA ALA A 143 16.79 -36.20 -14.53
C ALA A 143 17.29 -35.02 -15.39
N TRP A 144 18.49 -35.12 -15.96
CA TRP A 144 19.03 -34.10 -16.89
C TRP A 144 18.19 -33.98 -18.17
N GLN A 145 17.91 -35.10 -18.83
CA GLN A 145 17.15 -35.16 -20.08
C GLN A 145 15.70 -34.71 -19.87
N TYR A 146 15.17 -34.95 -18.67
CA TYR A 146 13.88 -34.42 -18.27
C TYR A 146 13.90 -32.91 -18.02
N THR A 147 14.92 -32.38 -17.34
CA THR A 147 14.95 -30.98 -16.87
C THR A 147 15.15 -29.98 -18.01
N VAL A 148 16.03 -30.29 -18.98
CA VAL A 148 16.41 -29.33 -20.04
C VAL A 148 15.21 -28.85 -20.88
N PRO A 149 14.34 -29.73 -21.41
CA PRO A 149 13.15 -29.31 -22.13
C PRO A 149 12.19 -28.48 -21.27
N ARG A 150 12.11 -28.78 -19.97
CA ARG A 150 11.22 -28.08 -19.02
C ARG A 150 11.70 -26.68 -18.71
N LEU A 151 13.02 -26.49 -18.66
CA LEU A 151 13.63 -25.17 -18.54
C LEU A 151 13.39 -24.33 -19.80
N ALA A 152 13.44 -24.94 -20.98
CA ALA A 152 13.12 -24.27 -22.24
C ALA A 152 11.64 -23.86 -22.31
N ASP A 153 10.72 -24.78 -21.98
CA ASP A 153 9.29 -24.51 -21.84
C ASP A 153 9.04 -23.33 -20.89
N LEU A 154 9.67 -23.37 -19.71
CA LEU A 154 9.56 -22.33 -18.69
C LEU A 154 10.06 -20.97 -19.21
N GLY A 155 11.19 -20.96 -19.90
CA GLY A 155 11.77 -19.75 -20.50
C GLY A 155 10.83 -19.10 -21.52
N VAL A 156 10.22 -19.91 -22.40
CA VAL A 156 9.21 -19.44 -23.37
C VAL A 156 7.99 -18.87 -22.64
N GLY A 157 7.51 -19.58 -21.61
CA GLY A 157 6.44 -19.13 -20.74
C GLY A 157 6.69 -17.74 -20.14
N ILE A 158 7.83 -17.58 -19.50
CA ILE A 158 8.24 -16.31 -18.88
C ILE A 158 8.37 -15.22 -19.93
N ALA A 159 8.99 -15.49 -21.07
CA ALA A 159 9.14 -14.51 -22.15
C ALA A 159 7.78 -14.02 -22.65
N VAL A 160 6.86 -14.93 -22.95
CA VAL A 160 5.50 -14.60 -23.40
C VAL A 160 4.74 -13.85 -22.31
N GLY A 161 4.79 -14.32 -21.06
CA GLY A 161 4.12 -13.68 -19.93
C GLY A 161 4.59 -12.25 -19.71
N LEU A 162 5.90 -12.00 -19.77
CA LEU A 162 6.47 -10.64 -19.70
C LEU A 162 6.06 -9.77 -20.89
N ILE A 163 6.09 -10.30 -22.12
CA ILE A 163 5.66 -9.58 -23.33
C ILE A 163 4.19 -9.18 -23.21
N VAL A 164 3.31 -10.12 -22.87
CA VAL A 164 1.89 -9.85 -22.64
C VAL A 164 1.72 -8.89 -21.46
N ASN A 165 2.55 -9.00 -20.43
CA ASN A 165 2.48 -8.10 -19.28
C ASN A 165 2.75 -6.65 -19.64
N VAL A 166 3.77 -6.42 -20.47
CA VAL A 166 4.15 -5.09 -20.94
C VAL A 166 3.20 -4.57 -22.04
N ALA A 167 2.70 -5.45 -22.91
CA ALA A 167 1.86 -5.08 -24.04
C ALA A 167 0.40 -4.77 -23.64
N VAL A 168 -0.21 -5.61 -22.78
CA VAL A 168 -1.64 -5.57 -22.48
C VAL A 168 -1.91 -4.70 -21.25
N TYR A 169 -1.61 -3.40 -21.35
CA TYR A 169 -1.79 -2.39 -20.30
C TYR A 169 -0.88 -2.57 -19.06
N PRO A 170 0.03 -1.60 -18.78
CA PRO A 170 0.54 -1.44 -17.44
C PRO A 170 -0.60 -0.90 -16.57
N PRO A 171 -0.95 -1.52 -15.43
CA PRO A 171 -1.86 -0.88 -14.48
C PRO A 171 -1.18 0.40 -14.01
N LEU A 172 -1.69 1.54 -14.49
CA LEU A 172 -1.29 2.85 -14.00
C LEU A 172 -1.87 3.02 -12.60
N TYR A 173 -1.18 2.45 -11.61
CA TYR A 173 -1.45 2.66 -10.17
C TYR A 173 -1.25 4.13 -9.75
N LEU A 174 -0.70 4.96 -10.64
CA LEU A 174 -0.58 6.40 -10.46
C LEU A 174 -1.93 7.04 -10.12
N ARG A 175 -3.00 6.67 -10.85
CA ARG A 175 -4.35 7.18 -10.57
C ARG A 175 -4.95 6.61 -9.28
N SER A 176 -4.48 5.47 -8.77
CA SER A 176 -4.91 4.99 -7.45
C SER A 176 -4.19 5.75 -6.34
N ALA A 177 -2.91 6.07 -6.48
CA ALA A 177 -2.16 6.82 -5.48
C ALA A 177 -2.79 8.20 -5.19
N ASP A 178 -3.10 8.98 -6.22
CA ASP A 178 -3.73 10.31 -6.04
C ASP A 178 -5.08 10.22 -5.31
N ARG A 179 -5.88 9.21 -5.63
CA ARG A 179 -7.20 9.02 -5.01
C ARG A 179 -7.11 8.57 -3.58
N VAL A 180 -6.17 7.65 -3.28
CA VAL A 180 -6.00 7.17 -1.92
C VAL A 180 -5.39 8.27 -1.05
N LEU A 181 -4.53 9.12 -1.62
CA LEU A 181 -4.03 10.33 -0.95
C LEU A 181 -5.16 11.34 -0.68
N ALA A 182 -6.01 11.61 -1.68
CA ALA A 182 -7.18 12.47 -1.51
C ALA A 182 -8.15 11.94 -0.45
N ALA A 183 -8.42 10.63 -0.44
CA ALA A 183 -9.25 9.99 0.57
C ALA A 183 -8.64 10.12 1.97
N LEU A 184 -7.31 9.96 2.09
CA LEU A 184 -6.60 10.18 3.34
C LEU A 184 -6.75 11.63 3.84
N GLY A 185 -6.57 12.62 2.96
CA GLY A 185 -6.78 14.03 3.32
C GLY A 185 -8.19 14.30 3.85
N VAL A 186 -9.21 13.71 3.23
CA VAL A 186 -10.61 13.79 3.69
C VAL A 186 -10.81 13.11 5.04
N ASP A 187 -10.26 11.91 5.25
CA ASP A 187 -10.40 11.19 6.51
C ASP A 187 -9.68 11.90 7.67
N THR A 188 -8.49 12.47 7.43
CA THR A 188 -7.76 13.26 8.43
C THR A 188 -8.47 14.57 8.75
N ALA A 189 -9.04 15.25 7.75
CA ALA A 189 -9.86 16.45 7.96
C ALA A 189 -11.08 16.14 8.83
N ALA A 190 -11.73 15.01 8.58
CA ALA A 190 -12.88 14.57 9.34
C ALA A 190 -12.50 14.20 10.79
N ALA A 191 -11.33 13.60 11.00
CA ALA A 191 -10.78 13.34 12.33
C ALA A 191 -10.48 14.64 13.10
N LEU A 192 -9.87 15.65 12.48
CA LEU A 192 -9.65 16.97 13.10
C LEU A 192 -10.97 17.68 13.44
N THR A 193 -11.98 17.55 12.56
CA THR A 193 -13.33 18.10 12.79
C THR A 193 -13.99 17.42 13.98
N GLU A 194 -13.83 16.10 14.12
CA GLU A 194 -14.31 15.34 15.27
C GLU A 194 -13.63 15.79 16.57
N LEU A 195 -12.30 15.99 16.55
CA LEU A 195 -11.58 16.52 17.71
C LEU A 195 -12.04 17.93 18.08
N ALA A 196 -12.38 18.78 17.10
CA ALA A 196 -12.97 20.08 17.39
C ALA A 196 -14.34 19.96 18.08
N GLN A 197 -15.11 18.91 17.79
CA GLN A 197 -16.36 18.60 18.50
C GLN A 197 -16.08 18.05 19.90
N VAL A 198 -15.15 17.12 20.08
CA VAL A 198 -14.69 16.61 21.39
C VAL A 198 -14.27 17.76 22.30
N VAL A 199 -13.49 18.70 21.78
CA VAL A 199 -13.04 19.87 22.53
C VAL A 199 -14.20 20.79 22.88
N SER A 200 -15.27 20.84 22.07
CA SER A 200 -16.44 21.69 22.36
C SER A 200 -17.41 21.00 23.35
N ASP A 201 -17.70 19.72 23.14
CA ASP A 201 -18.63 18.87 23.90
C ASP A 201 -18.00 17.48 24.10
N PRO A 202 -17.29 17.25 25.23
CA PRO A 202 -16.51 16.03 25.45
C PRO A 202 -17.40 14.80 25.60
N GLU A 203 -18.59 14.95 26.20
CA GLU A 203 -19.52 13.84 26.43
C GLU A 203 -20.02 13.25 25.12
N ARG A 204 -20.30 14.11 24.12
CA ARG A 204 -20.75 13.64 22.80
C ARG A 204 -19.61 13.25 21.86
N GLY A 205 -18.53 14.03 21.83
CA GLY A 205 -17.49 13.88 20.80
C GLY A 205 -16.67 12.60 20.88
N TRP A 206 -16.51 11.98 22.05
CA TRP A 206 -15.70 10.76 22.18
C TRP A 206 -16.36 9.52 21.57
N THR A 207 -17.69 9.51 21.39
CA THR A 207 -18.45 8.36 20.90
C THR A 207 -18.03 7.91 19.50
N THR A 208 -17.61 8.87 18.68
CA THR A 208 -17.28 8.73 17.25
C THR A 208 -15.78 8.77 16.99
N TRP A 209 -14.97 9.29 17.93
CA TRP A 209 -13.52 9.44 17.77
C TRP A 209 -12.80 8.12 17.44
N SER A 210 -13.11 7.02 18.13
CA SER A 210 -12.46 5.72 17.88
C SER A 210 -12.64 5.25 16.43
N HIS A 211 -13.84 5.42 15.88
CA HIS A 211 -14.12 5.10 14.47
C HIS A 211 -13.31 6.00 13.51
N ARG A 212 -13.14 7.29 13.85
CA ARG A 212 -12.35 8.23 13.03
C ARG A 212 -10.85 7.90 13.07
N ASP A 213 -10.29 7.59 14.24
CA ASP A 213 -8.89 7.20 14.39
C ASP A 213 -8.59 5.92 13.58
N ASP A 214 -9.46 4.92 13.67
CA ASP A 214 -9.36 3.68 12.92
C ASP A 214 -9.46 3.89 11.41
N GLN A 215 -10.42 4.70 10.96
CA GLN A 215 -10.61 5.02 9.54
C GLN A 215 -9.37 5.74 8.98
N MET A 216 -8.93 6.81 9.63
CA MET A 216 -7.74 7.57 9.24
C MET A 216 -6.49 6.68 9.20
N THR A 217 -6.28 5.82 10.19
CA THR A 217 -5.13 4.90 10.25
C THR A 217 -5.16 3.83 9.17
N ARG A 218 -6.34 3.34 8.78
CA ARG A 218 -6.50 2.42 7.64
C ARG A 218 -6.18 3.14 6.32
N SER A 219 -6.69 4.35 6.13
CA SER A 219 -6.44 5.16 4.94
C SER A 219 -4.96 5.54 4.80
N ALA A 220 -4.26 5.82 5.90
CA ALA A 220 -2.82 6.07 5.91
C ALA A 220 -2.02 4.87 5.40
N ARG A 221 -2.30 3.67 5.93
CA ARG A 221 -1.67 2.42 5.46
C ARG A 221 -1.99 2.12 3.99
N GLY A 222 -3.23 2.37 3.58
CA GLY A 222 -3.66 2.26 2.20
C GLY A 222 -2.84 3.17 1.28
N ALA A 223 -2.72 4.45 1.64
CA ALA A 223 -1.97 5.45 0.89
C ALA A 223 -0.50 5.05 0.75
N ARG A 224 0.15 4.66 1.85
CA ARG A 224 1.52 4.15 1.85
C ARG A 224 1.72 3.01 0.86
N SER A 225 0.87 1.98 0.95
CA SER A 225 0.97 0.81 0.08
C SER A 225 0.78 1.15 -1.41
N ALA A 226 -0.13 2.09 -1.71
CA ALA A 226 -0.39 2.54 -3.08
C ALA A 226 0.79 3.36 -3.61
N PHE A 227 1.42 4.16 -2.75
CA PHE A 227 2.59 4.97 -3.09
C PHE A 227 3.83 4.12 -3.34
N ASP A 228 4.09 3.14 -2.47
CA ASP A 228 5.23 2.22 -2.64
C ASP A 228 5.09 1.44 -3.97
N GLN A 229 3.87 0.97 -4.30
CA GLN A 229 3.58 0.31 -5.59
C GLN A 229 3.76 1.26 -6.79
N ALA A 230 3.34 2.52 -6.65
CA ALA A 230 3.50 3.54 -7.70
C ALA A 230 4.98 3.88 -7.93
N TYR A 231 5.77 4.03 -6.86
CA TYR A 231 7.19 4.34 -6.94
C TYR A 231 7.99 3.18 -7.54
N GLU A 232 7.72 1.94 -7.13
CA GLU A 232 8.32 0.73 -7.71
C GLU A 232 8.01 0.61 -9.21
N SER A 233 6.80 0.99 -9.62
CA SER A 233 6.38 1.01 -11.02
C SER A 233 7.15 2.03 -11.87
N LEU A 234 7.64 3.13 -11.29
CA LEU A 234 8.35 4.19 -12.01
C LEU A 234 9.81 3.88 -12.27
N HIS A 235 10.46 3.19 -11.32
CA HIS A 235 11.89 2.90 -11.41
C HIS A 235 12.23 2.00 -12.60
N TRP A 236 11.31 1.11 -13.00
CA TRP A 236 11.61 0.02 -13.95
C TRP A 236 10.71 0.00 -15.19
N ASN A 237 9.93 1.05 -15.44
CA ASN A 237 9.01 1.08 -16.59
C ASN A 237 9.38 2.22 -17.56
N SER A 238 10.01 1.85 -18.68
CA SER A 238 10.41 2.78 -19.75
C SER A 238 9.25 3.58 -20.34
N ARG A 239 8.03 3.02 -20.36
CA ARG A 239 6.81 3.74 -20.77
C ARG A 239 6.25 4.67 -19.69
N ALA A 240 6.51 4.40 -18.41
CA ALA A 240 6.13 5.30 -17.31
C ALA A 240 6.98 6.58 -17.31
N LEU A 241 8.25 6.49 -17.73
CA LEU A 241 9.11 7.65 -17.98
C LEU A 241 8.56 8.58 -19.07
N LEU A 242 7.90 8.04 -20.11
CA LEU A 242 7.17 8.87 -21.10
C LEU A 242 5.86 9.43 -20.54
N ALA A 243 5.12 8.66 -19.72
CA ALA A 243 3.91 9.14 -19.06
C ALA A 243 4.17 10.23 -18.00
N ARG A 244 5.38 10.27 -17.44
CA ARG A 244 5.89 11.31 -16.53
C ARG A 244 5.83 12.72 -17.15
N ARG A 245 5.81 12.82 -18.49
CA ARG A 245 5.60 14.10 -19.19
C ARG A 245 4.12 14.56 -19.21
N ARG A 246 3.16 13.68 -18.93
CA ARG A 246 1.71 13.96 -19.06
C ARG A 246 0.94 13.99 -17.73
N THR A 247 1.47 13.36 -16.67
CA THR A 247 0.82 13.37 -15.35
C THR A 247 1.92 13.62 -14.31
N PRO A 248 1.97 14.80 -13.68
CA PRO A 248 2.87 15.01 -12.56
C PRO A 248 2.39 14.13 -11.40
N LEU A 249 3.34 13.50 -10.73
CA LEU A 249 3.08 12.54 -9.65
C LEU A 249 3.30 13.23 -8.32
N PRO A 250 2.55 12.87 -7.27
CA PRO A 250 2.87 13.33 -5.94
C PRO A 250 4.31 12.91 -5.62
N TYR A 251 5.09 13.81 -5.05
CA TYR A 251 6.45 13.55 -4.65
C TYR A 251 6.46 12.72 -3.36
N SER A 252 7.56 12.02 -3.07
CA SER A 252 7.69 11.28 -1.79
C SER A 252 7.55 12.20 -0.56
N SER A 253 7.71 13.52 -0.71
CA SER A 253 7.46 14.50 0.35
C SER A 253 5.98 14.62 0.70
N ASP A 254 5.07 14.55 -0.29
CA ASP A 254 3.63 14.75 -0.08
C ASP A 254 3.03 13.71 0.86
N ILE A 255 3.42 12.46 0.65
CA ILE A 255 2.96 11.37 1.52
C ILE A 255 3.57 11.48 2.92
N ALA A 256 4.83 11.85 3.03
CA ALA A 256 5.49 12.01 4.33
C ALA A 256 4.82 13.12 5.17
N VAL A 257 4.43 14.22 4.54
CA VAL A 257 3.72 15.33 5.18
C VAL A 257 2.37 14.89 5.70
N ILE A 258 1.56 14.23 4.87
CA ILE A 258 0.24 13.76 5.30
C ILE A 258 0.37 12.68 6.39
N GLU A 259 1.33 11.75 6.30
CA GLU A 259 1.61 10.78 7.37
C GLU A 259 2.01 11.47 8.68
N GLN A 260 2.83 12.52 8.62
CA GLN A 260 3.19 13.33 9.77
C GLN A 260 1.96 14.04 10.36
N VAL A 261 1.08 14.61 9.53
CA VAL A 261 -0.17 15.24 9.97
C VAL A 261 -1.11 14.22 10.61
N VAL A 262 -1.20 12.99 10.08
CA VAL A 262 -1.95 11.90 10.72
C VAL A 262 -1.38 11.61 12.11
N ALA A 263 -0.07 11.44 12.23
CA ALA A 263 0.58 11.18 13.52
C ALA A 263 0.32 12.31 14.54
N LEU A 264 0.40 13.58 14.11
CA LEU A 264 0.10 14.73 14.95
C LEU A 264 -1.38 14.76 15.37
N THR A 265 -2.31 14.46 14.46
CA THR A 265 -3.75 14.39 14.74
C THR A 265 -4.06 13.33 15.81
N ARG A 266 -3.42 12.16 15.72
CA ARG A 266 -3.53 11.12 16.76
C ARG A 266 -2.98 11.57 18.10
N GLY A 267 -1.83 12.27 18.07
CA GLY A 267 -1.25 12.90 19.26
C GLY A 267 -2.22 13.87 19.94
N ILE A 268 -2.93 14.70 19.17
CA ILE A 268 -3.96 15.61 19.70
C ILE A 268 -5.07 14.81 20.37
N GLY A 269 -5.62 13.79 19.70
CA GLY A 269 -6.67 12.96 20.27
C GLY A 269 -6.26 12.23 21.54
N GLN A 270 -5.01 11.77 21.63
CA GLN A 270 -4.48 11.17 22.85
C GLN A 270 -4.33 12.18 23.99
N THR A 271 -3.71 13.34 23.74
CA THR A 271 -3.56 14.39 24.76
C THR A 271 -4.90 14.92 25.23
N LEU A 272 -5.88 15.10 24.34
CA LEU A 272 -7.24 15.50 24.73
C LEU A 272 -7.94 14.43 25.58
N ARG A 273 -7.72 13.14 25.29
CA ARG A 273 -8.33 12.05 26.06
C ARG A 273 -7.77 12.01 27.47
N GLU A 274 -6.45 12.14 27.62
CA GLU A 274 -5.79 12.25 28.93
C GLU A 274 -6.24 13.50 29.70
N ALA A 275 -6.47 14.62 29.00
CA ALA A 275 -6.81 15.89 29.64
C ALA A 275 -8.30 16.06 30.01
N LEU A 276 -9.20 15.49 29.20
CA LEU A 276 -10.65 15.65 29.36
C LEU A 276 -11.31 14.47 30.07
N TYR A 277 -10.61 13.34 30.22
CA TYR A 277 -11.13 12.12 30.83
C TYR A 277 -10.29 11.76 32.07
N ASN A 278 -10.68 12.29 33.24
CA ASN A 278 -10.11 11.91 34.54
C ASN A 278 -11.18 11.15 35.34
N GLU A 279 -10.86 9.91 35.78
CA GLU A 279 -11.77 9.05 36.55
C GLU A 279 -12.14 9.61 37.93
N GLU A 280 -11.40 10.60 38.44
CA GLU A 280 -11.51 11.11 39.82
C GLU A 280 -12.36 12.39 39.98
N GLY A 281 -13.13 12.80 38.96
CA GLY A 281 -14.08 13.93 39.11
C GLY A 281 -13.46 15.31 39.32
N SER A 282 -12.15 15.46 39.14
CA SER A 282 -11.45 16.75 39.17
C SER A 282 -11.71 17.55 37.90
N THR A 283 -11.83 18.87 38.01
CA THR A 283 -12.11 19.82 36.91
C THR A 283 -11.20 19.56 35.69
N SER A 284 -11.79 19.46 34.50
CA SER A 284 -11.11 19.47 33.18
C SER A 284 -9.82 20.27 33.22
N SER A 285 -8.67 19.64 32.95
CA SER A 285 -7.35 20.30 32.92
C SER A 285 -7.18 21.25 31.72
N VAL A 286 -8.25 21.51 30.98
CA VAL A 286 -8.25 22.44 29.85
C VAL A 286 -9.32 23.49 30.07
N ASN A 287 -8.92 24.77 29.99
CA ASN A 287 -9.80 25.91 30.20
C ASN A 287 -10.89 25.98 29.11
N ARG A 288 -12.12 26.38 29.47
CA ARG A 288 -13.24 26.54 28.53
C ARG A 288 -12.95 27.54 27.40
N GLU A 289 -12.28 28.64 27.70
CA GLU A 289 -11.87 29.66 26.72
C GLU A 289 -10.83 29.08 25.74
N PHE A 290 -9.81 28.36 26.26
CA PHE A 290 -8.84 27.66 25.43
C PHE A 290 -9.52 26.66 24.50
N ARG A 291 -10.45 25.87 25.02
CA ARG A 291 -11.20 24.87 24.24
C ARG A 291 -11.93 25.51 23.06
N GLY A 292 -12.55 26.68 23.24
CA GLY A 292 -13.20 27.42 22.17
C GLY A 292 -12.23 27.85 21.06
N LEU A 293 -11.09 28.44 21.46
CA LEU A 293 -10.03 28.86 20.53
C LEU A 293 -9.40 27.66 19.81
N TYR A 294 -9.09 26.60 20.53
CA TYR A 294 -8.48 25.37 20.01
C TYR A 294 -9.41 24.66 19.01
N ALA A 295 -10.70 24.54 19.31
CA ALA A 295 -11.69 24.02 18.35
C ALA A 295 -11.76 24.90 17.09
N GLY A 296 -11.63 26.22 17.24
CA GLY A 296 -11.54 27.18 16.14
C GLY A 296 -10.32 26.98 15.24
N VAL A 297 -9.17 26.61 15.82
CA VAL A 297 -7.95 26.26 15.07
C VAL A 297 -8.14 24.95 14.30
N LEU A 298 -8.61 23.89 14.97
CA LEU A 298 -8.83 22.58 14.35
C LEU A 298 -9.78 22.66 13.14
N ARG A 299 -10.87 23.43 13.25
CA ARG A 299 -11.84 23.65 12.15
C ARG A 299 -11.25 24.41 10.96
N ARG A 300 -10.23 25.23 11.17
CA ARG A 300 -9.54 25.96 10.09
C ARG A 300 -8.44 25.13 9.45
N ILE A 301 -7.80 24.21 10.18
CA ILE A 301 -6.81 23.27 9.63
C ILE A 301 -7.49 22.17 8.81
N ALA A 302 -8.62 21.62 9.28
CA ALA A 302 -9.31 20.51 8.64
C ALA A 302 -9.52 20.67 7.11
N PRO A 303 -10.08 21.78 6.58
CA PRO A 303 -10.31 21.94 5.15
C PRO A 303 -9.03 22.06 4.31
N LEU A 304 -7.86 22.33 4.92
CA LEU A 304 -6.59 22.45 4.21
C LEU A 304 -6.04 21.07 3.80
N LEU A 305 -6.42 20.00 4.49
CA LEU A 305 -5.87 18.65 4.22
C LEU A 305 -6.38 18.01 2.92
N PRO A 306 -7.68 18.08 2.58
CA PRO A 306 -8.16 17.62 1.28
C PRO A 306 -7.60 18.46 0.13
N GLU A 307 -7.41 19.77 0.34
CA GLU A 307 -6.80 20.67 -0.64
C GLU A 307 -5.34 20.30 -0.88
N LEU A 308 -4.54 20.14 0.18
CA LEU A 308 -3.16 19.63 0.08
C LEU A 308 -3.10 18.31 -0.68
N ALA A 309 -3.98 17.35 -0.35
CA ALA A 309 -3.98 16.05 -0.98
C ALA A 309 -4.40 16.09 -2.46
N ALA A 310 -5.29 17.02 -2.84
CA ALA A 310 -5.72 17.20 -4.22
C ALA A 310 -4.67 17.96 -5.07
N ASP A 311 -3.96 18.90 -4.47
CA ASP A 311 -2.99 19.77 -5.14
C ASP A 311 -1.54 19.25 -5.07
N ALA A 312 -1.26 18.24 -4.25
CA ALA A 312 0.03 17.54 -4.17
C ALA A 312 0.64 17.20 -5.55
N PRO A 313 -0.10 16.59 -6.52
CA PRO A 313 0.45 16.31 -7.85
C PRO A 313 0.84 17.57 -8.64
N HIS A 314 0.27 18.73 -8.31
CA HIS A 314 0.44 19.99 -9.03
C HIS A 314 1.46 20.90 -8.36
N GLY A 315 1.99 20.51 -7.19
CA GLY A 315 2.92 21.33 -6.41
C GLY A 315 2.31 22.64 -5.95
N ARG A 316 1.07 22.59 -5.45
CA ARG A 316 0.44 23.74 -4.79
C ARG A 316 0.08 23.34 -3.36
N GLY A 317 0.38 24.23 -2.42
CA GLY A 317 0.00 24.09 -1.01
C GLY A 317 -1.21 24.97 -0.70
N PRO A 318 -2.05 24.57 0.27
CA PRO A 318 -3.22 25.34 0.67
C PRO A 318 -2.82 26.68 1.31
N ASP A 319 -3.74 27.66 1.29
CA ASP A 319 -3.53 28.92 2.01
C ASP A 319 -3.76 28.75 3.51
N THR A 320 -2.69 28.87 4.29
CA THR A 320 -2.67 28.62 5.75
C THR A 320 -2.94 29.88 6.57
N GLY A 321 -3.06 31.07 5.96
CA GLY A 321 -3.10 32.36 6.65
C GLY A 321 -4.16 32.44 7.75
N ALA A 322 -5.42 32.11 7.42
CA ALA A 322 -6.51 32.14 8.39
C ALA A 322 -6.32 31.15 9.56
N ALA A 323 -5.65 30.01 9.32
CA ALA A 323 -5.38 29.03 10.35
C ALA A 323 -4.23 29.47 11.27
N TRP A 324 -3.23 30.17 10.74
CA TRP A 324 -2.19 30.83 11.52
C TRP A 324 -2.73 31.96 12.39
N ASP A 325 -3.64 32.78 11.87
CA ASP A 325 -4.27 33.85 12.65
C ASP A 325 -4.98 33.29 13.89
N ALA A 326 -5.77 32.22 13.71
CA ALA A 326 -6.42 31.53 14.81
C ALA A 326 -5.42 30.86 15.78
N GLN A 327 -4.32 30.30 15.26
CA GLN A 327 -3.25 29.72 16.07
C GLN A 327 -2.57 30.80 16.95
N HIS A 328 -2.27 31.98 16.40
CA HIS A 328 -1.65 33.08 17.14
C HIS A 328 -2.59 33.64 18.22
N GLU A 329 -3.88 33.80 17.91
CA GLU A 329 -4.90 34.24 18.88
C GLU A 329 -4.98 33.27 20.08
N MET A 330 -5.01 31.97 19.78
CA MET A 330 -5.00 30.91 20.79
C MET A 330 -3.73 30.92 21.64
N GLU A 331 -2.55 30.99 21.02
CA GLU A 331 -1.26 31.02 21.73
C GLU A 331 -1.11 32.27 22.62
N ALA A 332 -1.62 33.43 22.17
CA ALA A 332 -1.66 34.63 23.00
C ALA A 332 -2.58 34.46 24.23
N GLY A 333 -3.68 33.72 24.08
CA GLY A 333 -4.53 33.29 25.20
C GLY A 333 -3.79 32.40 26.20
N VAL A 334 -3.00 31.43 25.73
CA VAL A 334 -2.19 30.53 26.58
C VAL A 334 -1.08 31.30 27.30
N ALA A 335 -0.35 32.16 26.59
CA ALA A 335 0.77 32.92 27.15
C ALA A 335 0.36 33.80 28.33
N ARG A 336 -0.79 34.48 28.23
CA ARG A 336 -1.35 35.30 29.31
C ARG A 336 -1.72 34.49 30.57
N ARG A 337 -1.98 33.18 30.44
CA ARG A 337 -2.39 32.31 31.56
C ARG A 337 -1.25 31.53 32.19
N ARG A 338 -0.14 31.33 31.47
CA ARG A 338 1.02 30.56 31.95
C ARG A 338 1.64 31.14 33.23
N GLU A 339 1.48 32.43 33.46
CA GLU A 339 1.95 33.08 34.69
C GLU A 339 1.17 32.64 35.96
N ALA A 340 0.11 31.81 35.83
CA ALA A 340 -0.83 31.53 36.93
C ALA A 340 -1.07 30.05 37.31
N SER A 341 -0.63 29.02 36.57
CA SER A 341 -0.98 27.61 36.91
C SER A 341 -0.19 26.48 36.19
N ASP A 342 -0.08 25.32 36.86
CA ASP A 342 0.46 24.01 36.39
C ASP A 342 -0.37 23.38 35.25
N VAL A 343 -1.60 23.87 35.03
CA VAL A 343 -2.51 23.48 33.93
C VAL A 343 -1.97 23.88 32.54
N ALA A 344 -0.95 24.74 32.50
CA ALA A 344 -0.37 25.30 31.27
C ALA A 344 0.32 24.26 30.35
N ASP A 345 0.79 23.14 30.88
CA ASP A 345 1.59 22.17 30.11
C ASP A 345 0.78 21.42 29.07
N THR A 346 -0.47 21.08 29.38
CA THR A 346 -1.37 20.40 28.44
C THR A 346 -1.82 21.34 27.30
N GLU A 347 -2.23 22.56 27.65
CA GLU A 347 -2.60 23.59 26.66
C GLU A 347 -1.41 23.91 25.73
N HIS A 348 -0.20 24.00 26.29
CA HIS A 348 1.01 24.21 25.53
C HIS A 348 1.32 23.05 24.58
N ARG A 349 1.19 21.80 25.04
CA ARG A 349 1.39 20.61 24.20
C ARG A 349 0.39 20.55 23.03
N LEU A 350 -0.88 20.84 23.30
CA LEU A 350 -1.93 20.90 22.27
C LEU A 350 -1.66 22.00 21.25
N ALA A 351 -1.28 23.20 21.70
CA ALA A 351 -0.90 24.31 20.84
C ALA A 351 0.34 23.99 19.99
N TRP A 352 1.33 23.32 20.57
CA TRP A 352 2.53 22.89 19.86
C TRP A 352 2.21 21.90 18.72
N LEU A 353 1.29 20.95 18.96
CA LEU A 353 0.86 19.98 17.95
C LEU A 353 0.20 20.65 16.74
N THR A 354 -0.73 21.58 16.95
CA THR A 354 -1.38 22.31 15.83
C THR A 354 -0.41 23.24 15.11
N ARG A 355 0.49 23.90 15.85
CA ARG A 355 1.58 24.69 15.26
C ARG A 355 2.50 23.84 14.39
N ARG A 356 2.77 22.61 14.80
CA ARG A 356 3.60 21.69 14.03
C ARG A 356 2.90 21.27 12.74
N ILE A 357 1.58 21.00 12.78
CA ILE A 357 0.79 20.75 11.56
C ILE A 357 0.89 21.93 10.60
N LEU A 358 0.63 23.16 11.05
CA LEU A 358 0.69 24.36 10.20
C LEU A 358 2.06 24.58 9.56
N ARG A 359 3.14 24.38 10.32
CA ARG A 359 4.51 24.47 9.79
C ARG A 359 4.79 23.43 8.71
N GLU A 360 4.26 22.22 8.83
CA GLU A 360 4.44 21.17 7.83
C GLU A 360 3.70 21.51 6.53
N LEU A 361 2.50 22.11 6.63
CA LEU A 361 1.73 22.60 5.48
C LEU A 361 2.47 23.74 4.74
N ASP A 362 3.02 24.71 5.47
CA ASP A 362 3.78 25.81 4.89
C ASP A 362 5.09 25.37 4.24
N HIS A 363 5.79 24.42 4.88
CA HIS A 363 7.05 23.91 4.34
C HIS A 363 6.84 23.30 2.95
N GLN A 364 5.77 22.51 2.77
CA GLN A 364 5.42 21.99 1.45
C GLN A 364 5.16 23.09 0.43
N ARG A 365 4.37 24.10 0.80
CA ARG A 365 4.09 25.23 -0.09
C ARG A 365 5.38 25.94 -0.54
N GLN A 366 6.31 26.18 0.38
CA GLN A 366 7.58 26.85 0.09
C GLN A 366 8.53 26.00 -0.78
N GLU A 367 8.62 24.69 -0.52
CA GLU A 367 9.38 23.76 -1.36
C GLU A 367 8.90 23.83 -2.81
N TYR A 368 7.58 23.88 -3.02
CA TYR A 368 7.00 23.99 -4.35
C TYR A 368 7.31 25.32 -5.06
N GLU A 369 7.12 26.44 -4.37
CA GLU A 369 7.41 27.77 -4.92
C GLU A 369 8.90 27.93 -5.31
N SER A 370 9.81 27.34 -4.52
CA SER A 370 11.25 27.34 -4.80
C SER A 370 11.63 26.46 -6.00
N GLY A 371 10.98 25.30 -6.15
CA GLY A 371 11.16 24.37 -7.26
C GLY A 371 10.69 24.94 -8.59
N GLU A 372 9.56 25.67 -8.59
CA GLU A 372 9.03 26.30 -9.80
C GLU A 372 9.91 27.47 -10.29
N LYS A 373 10.39 28.31 -9.37
CA LYS A 373 11.34 29.41 -9.69
C LYS A 373 12.64 28.89 -10.30
N SER A 374 13.14 27.75 -9.83
CA SER A 374 14.35 27.10 -10.36
C SER A 374 14.14 26.50 -11.75
N ARG A 375 12.93 26.02 -12.07
CA ARG A 375 12.57 25.50 -13.40
C ARG A 375 12.37 26.60 -14.44
N ARG A 376 11.84 27.78 -14.06
CA ARG A 376 11.67 28.91 -14.99
C ARG A 376 12.98 29.64 -15.35
N ARG A 377 14.06 29.39 -14.60
CA ARG A 377 15.40 29.97 -14.84
C ARG A 377 16.33 29.08 -15.69
N ARG A 378 15.91 27.87 -16.03
CA ARG A 378 16.57 26.96 -16.97
C ARG A 378 15.78 26.91 -18.26
#